data_AF-A0A2M8Q1U4-F1
#
_entry.id   AF-A0A2M8Q1U4-F1
#
_cell.length_a   1.000
_cell.length_b   1.000
_cell.length_c   1.000
_cell.angle_alpha   90.00
_cell.angle_beta   90.00
_cell.angle_gamma   90.00
#
_symmetry.space_group_name_H-M   'P 1'
#
loop_
_entity.id
_entity.type
_entity.pdbx_description
1 polymer ?
#
loop_
_entity_poly.entity_id
_entity_poly.type
_entity_poly.pdbx_seq_one_letter_code
_entity_poly.pdbx_strand_id
1 'polypeptide(L)'
;MIYLASVSFVIAVIGLSVARLAQKFDHVSGDVSGQMSLTPIPPTATSILIVNAVAMTPTVTASATLNSTMTQVAIHETSIPTATFTFSPPTRLPDTATPSPTRTSTASYTPTLTLTPSLTSTPSLTPSFTLTPTFTFTPSITPTSPYTAIPFANGRRVEVYFDENSFYIWNPNSTSIRLAPLFLQGLDANNQPTGKTFSGEIWAQFYHELEGGKCVAIEITQSSSWLRPSVCRDYNAIVTPQRTSRSVFWLSDGRTVAFEVLWSEQLVGQCSLSMATCDLFLP
;
A
#
# COMPACT_ATOMS: atom_id res chain seq x y z
N MET A 1 13.21 -32.40 -38.31
CA MET A 1 11.92 -31.84 -38.74
C MET A 1 11.12 -31.59 -37.47
N ILE A 2 11.40 -30.56 -36.67
CA ILE A 2 11.11 -29.12 -36.86
C ILE A 2 9.70 -28.92 -37.42
N TYR A 3 8.75 -28.63 -36.54
CA TYR A 3 7.55 -27.87 -36.91
C TYR A 3 7.44 -26.67 -35.99
N LEU A 4 7.55 -25.50 -36.62
CA LEU A 4 7.32 -24.20 -36.03
C LEU A 4 5.84 -24.07 -35.64
N ALA A 5 5.57 -23.64 -34.40
CA ALA A 5 4.28 -23.11 -34.03
C ALA A 5 4.30 -21.59 -34.24
N SER A 6 3.82 -21.17 -35.41
CA SER A 6 3.44 -19.80 -35.72
C SER A 6 2.17 -19.44 -34.95
N VAL A 7 2.28 -18.57 -33.94
CA VAL A 7 1.13 -17.93 -33.29
C VAL A 7 0.97 -16.54 -33.91
N SER A 8 0.01 -16.40 -34.80
CA SER A 8 -0.44 -15.11 -35.31
C SER A 8 -1.33 -14.44 -34.27
N PHE A 9 -0.85 -13.37 -33.63
CA PHE A 9 -1.68 -12.48 -32.84
C PHE A 9 -2.19 -11.35 -33.74
N VAL A 10 -3.48 -11.35 -34.02
CA VAL A 10 -4.19 -10.23 -34.66
C VAL A 10 -4.47 -9.19 -33.59
N ILE A 11 -3.72 -8.08 -33.59
CA ILE A 11 -4.02 -6.90 -32.77
C ILE A 11 -5.07 -6.08 -33.54
N ALA A 12 -6.32 -6.14 -33.11
CA ALA A 12 -7.36 -5.20 -33.52
C ALA A 12 -7.17 -3.89 -32.75
N VAL A 13 -6.64 -2.87 -33.41
CA VAL A 13 -6.61 -1.48 -32.91
C VAL A 13 -7.98 -0.87 -33.22
N ILE A 14 -8.87 -0.82 -32.23
CA ILE A 14 -10.04 0.05 -32.28
C ILE A 14 -9.64 1.35 -31.58
N GLY A 15 -9.37 2.36 -32.40
CA GLY A 15 -9.24 3.74 -31.96
C GLY A 15 -10.60 4.26 -31.50
N LEU A 16 -10.66 4.78 -30.28
CA LEU A 16 -11.74 5.66 -29.85
C LEU A 16 -11.11 6.97 -29.38
N SER A 17 -11.00 7.90 -30.33
CA SER A 17 -10.74 9.30 -30.09
C SER A 17 -11.93 9.92 -29.36
N VAL A 18 -11.75 10.29 -28.10
CA VAL A 18 -12.64 11.23 -27.43
C VAL A 18 -11.86 12.50 -27.15
N ALA A 19 -12.04 13.46 -28.06
CA ALA A 19 -11.72 14.85 -27.84
C ALA A 19 -12.53 15.35 -26.63
N ARG A 20 -11.85 15.91 -25.62
CA ARG A 20 -12.52 16.75 -24.62
C ARG A 20 -11.99 18.18 -24.73
N LEU A 21 -12.94 19.02 -25.11
CA LEU A 21 -12.99 20.48 -25.07
C LEU A 21 -12.17 21.08 -23.93
N ALA A 22 -11.29 22.00 -24.32
CA ALA A 22 -10.91 23.12 -23.48
C ALA A 22 -12.13 24.05 -23.34
N GLN A 23 -12.68 24.18 -22.14
CA GLN A 23 -13.55 25.30 -21.78
C GLN A 23 -12.74 26.29 -20.94
N LYS A 24 -12.26 27.32 -21.64
CA LYS A 24 -11.71 28.55 -21.09
C LYS A 24 -12.89 29.38 -20.56
N PHE A 25 -13.04 29.44 -19.23
CA PHE A 25 -13.92 30.40 -18.58
C PHE A 25 -13.08 31.62 -18.18
N ASP A 26 -13.03 32.61 -19.09
CA ASP A 26 -12.78 33.98 -18.71
C ASP A 26 -14.14 34.59 -18.33
N HIS A 27 -14.37 34.85 -17.04
CA HIS A 27 -15.37 35.83 -16.62
C HIS A 27 -14.86 36.60 -15.40
N VAL A 28 -14.25 37.74 -15.69
CA VAL A 28 -13.97 38.82 -14.75
C VAL A 28 -15.17 39.77 -14.80
N SER A 29 -15.82 40.00 -13.66
CA SER A 29 -16.68 41.14 -13.26
C SER A 29 -17.66 40.60 -12.19
N GLY A 30 -17.83 41.16 -10.99
CA GLY A 30 -17.39 42.42 -10.42
C GLY A 30 -17.74 42.48 -8.92
N ASP A 31 -17.48 43.66 -8.35
CA ASP A 31 -17.92 44.19 -7.05
C ASP A 31 -17.55 43.46 -5.75
N VAL A 32 -16.42 43.90 -5.18
CA VAL A 32 -16.17 43.88 -3.73
C VAL A 32 -16.33 45.31 -3.20
N SER A 33 -17.55 45.66 -2.80
CA SER A 33 -17.80 46.78 -1.89
C SER A 33 -18.05 46.19 -0.51
N GLY A 34 -17.06 46.33 0.37
CA GLY A 34 -17.07 45.77 1.72
C GLY A 34 -15.99 46.40 2.57
N GLN A 35 -16.05 47.73 2.74
CA GLN A 35 -15.35 48.41 3.82
C GLN A 35 -15.98 48.01 5.16
N MET A 36 -15.24 47.31 6.02
CA MET A 36 -15.32 47.52 7.47
C MET A 36 -13.91 47.39 8.04
N SER A 37 -13.28 48.55 8.23
CA SER A 37 -12.08 48.73 9.04
C SER A 37 -12.53 49.11 10.44
N LEU A 38 -12.25 48.25 11.42
CA LEU A 38 -12.18 48.64 12.83
C LEU A 38 -11.00 47.89 13.49
N THR A 39 -9.96 48.65 13.78
CA THR A 39 -9.02 48.44 14.89
C THR A 39 -9.11 49.71 15.76
N PRO A 40 -8.65 49.75 17.03
CA PRO A 40 -8.06 48.73 17.91
C PRO A 40 -8.73 48.71 19.31
N ILE A 41 -8.24 47.89 20.25
CA ILE A 41 -7.82 48.26 21.63
C ILE A 41 -7.38 46.99 22.39
N PRO A 42 -6.17 46.95 22.99
CA PRO A 42 -5.78 45.96 23.98
C PRO A 42 -6.09 46.44 25.41
N PRO A 43 -6.51 45.56 26.33
CA PRO A 43 -6.35 45.83 27.76
C PRO A 43 -5.07 45.20 28.29
N THR A 44 -4.14 46.08 28.64
CA THR A 44 -3.05 45.88 29.59
C THR A 44 -3.61 45.70 31.01
N ALA A 45 -3.23 44.62 31.71
CA ALA A 45 -3.05 44.55 33.17
C ALA A 45 -2.32 43.22 33.48
N THR A 46 -1.04 43.21 33.86
CA THR A 46 -0.47 43.52 35.18
C THR A 46 -0.88 42.51 36.29
N SER A 47 0.00 41.52 36.48
CA SER A 47 0.62 41.08 37.73
C SER A 47 -0.19 40.56 38.95
N ILE A 48 0.24 39.36 39.38
CA ILE A 48 0.41 38.84 40.76
C ILE A 48 -0.85 38.32 41.48
N LEU A 49 -0.86 37.02 41.86
CA LEU A 49 -0.78 36.57 43.27
C LEU A 49 -0.68 35.02 43.38
N ILE A 50 0.26 34.58 44.22
CA ILE A 50 0.48 33.23 44.75
C ILE A 50 -0.71 32.83 45.65
N VAL A 51 -1.31 31.64 45.47
CA VAL A 51 -2.02 30.93 46.56
C VAL A 51 -1.93 29.40 46.41
N ASN A 52 -1.22 28.80 47.37
CA ASN A 52 -1.35 27.50 48.01
C ASN A 52 -1.80 26.25 47.22
N ALA A 53 -0.89 25.26 47.22
CA ALA A 53 -1.21 23.85 47.07
C ALA A 53 -2.15 23.41 48.21
N VAL A 54 -3.39 23.07 47.85
CA VAL A 54 -4.30 22.30 48.69
C VAL A 54 -4.31 20.88 48.13
N ALA A 55 -3.84 19.93 48.94
CA ALA A 55 -4.00 18.51 48.68
C ALA A 55 -5.49 18.17 48.64
N MET A 56 -6.01 17.88 47.45
CA MET A 56 -7.34 17.33 47.27
C MET A 56 -7.27 15.81 47.30
N THR A 57 -7.79 15.24 48.39
CA THR A 57 -8.23 13.86 48.50
C THR A 57 -9.24 13.54 47.38
N PRO A 58 -9.14 12.38 46.69
CA PRO A 58 -10.14 11.99 45.71
C PRO A 58 -11.44 11.60 46.41
N THR A 59 -12.48 12.42 46.26
CA THR A 59 -13.86 12.10 46.60
C THR A 59 -14.38 11.07 45.60
N VAL A 60 -14.66 9.87 46.09
CA VAL A 60 -15.34 8.80 45.35
C VAL A 60 -16.75 9.30 44.99
N THR A 61 -16.94 9.66 43.72
CA THR A 61 -18.26 10.04 43.20
C THR A 61 -19.00 8.77 42.80
N ALA A 62 -20.10 8.49 43.51
CA ALA A 62 -20.98 7.36 43.26
C ALA A 62 -21.60 7.43 41.86
N SER A 63 -21.59 6.29 41.16
CA SER A 63 -22.25 6.08 39.88
C SER A 63 -23.75 6.32 39.97
N ALA A 64 -24.26 7.29 39.22
CA ALA A 64 -25.67 7.43 38.94
C ALA A 64 -26.07 6.45 37.84
N THR A 65 -26.87 5.45 38.20
CA THR A 65 -27.56 4.54 37.29
C THR A 65 -28.64 5.33 36.54
N LEU A 66 -28.39 5.67 35.28
CA LEU A 66 -29.42 6.18 34.37
C LEU A 66 -30.28 5.01 33.87
N ASN A 67 -31.47 4.86 34.47
CA ASN A 67 -32.54 4.04 33.92
C ASN A 67 -33.06 4.67 32.63
N SER A 68 -32.46 4.27 31.51
CA SER A 68 -32.92 4.66 30.18
C SER A 68 -34.22 3.91 29.87
N THR A 69 -35.34 4.63 29.93
CA THR A 69 -36.65 4.12 29.54
C THR A 69 -36.69 4.08 28.01
N MET A 70 -36.59 2.89 27.43
CA MET A 70 -36.76 2.73 25.99
C MET A 70 -38.22 2.98 25.61
N THR A 71 -38.48 4.16 25.04
CA THR A 71 -39.71 4.41 24.28
C THR A 71 -39.62 3.61 22.98
N GLN A 72 -40.32 2.49 22.94
CA GLN A 72 -40.42 1.62 21.77
C GLN A 72 -41.27 2.33 20.71
N VAL A 73 -40.61 2.94 19.72
CA VAL A 73 -41.26 3.45 18.51
C VAL A 73 -41.61 2.25 17.64
N ALA A 74 -42.90 1.97 17.51
CA ALA A 74 -43.43 0.96 16.59
C ALA A 74 -43.19 1.41 15.15
N ILE A 75 -42.15 0.87 14.52
CA ILE A 75 -41.93 0.98 13.08
C ILE A 75 -42.82 -0.04 12.38
N HIS A 76 -43.73 0.48 11.56
CA HIS A 76 -44.61 -0.28 10.69
C HIS A 76 -43.77 -0.88 9.55
N GLU A 77 -43.49 -2.19 9.63
CA GLU A 77 -42.80 -2.93 8.58
C GLU A 77 -43.65 -2.95 7.29
N THR A 78 -43.25 -2.15 6.31
CA THR A 78 -43.74 -2.27 4.95
C THR A 78 -42.97 -3.41 4.29
N SER A 79 -43.65 -4.55 4.11
CA SER A 79 -43.10 -5.75 3.48
C SER A 79 -42.70 -5.46 2.03
N ILE A 80 -41.40 -5.35 1.77
CA ILE A 80 -40.84 -5.29 0.42
C ILE A 80 -40.86 -6.73 -0.15
N PRO A 81 -41.46 -6.96 -1.33
CA PRO A 81 -41.51 -8.30 -1.92
C PRO A 81 -40.10 -8.81 -2.19
N THR A 82 -39.72 -9.87 -1.49
CA THR A 82 -38.48 -10.60 -1.72
C THR A 82 -38.58 -11.34 -3.05
N ALA A 83 -37.74 -10.97 -4.03
CA ALA A 83 -37.65 -11.68 -5.29
C ALA A 83 -36.97 -13.04 -5.07
N THR A 84 -37.76 -14.10 -5.15
CA THR A 84 -37.30 -15.49 -5.08
C THR A 84 -36.64 -15.87 -6.42
N PHE A 85 -35.32 -16.01 -6.44
CA PHE A 85 -34.61 -16.59 -7.57
C PHE A 85 -34.69 -18.13 -7.49
N THR A 86 -35.58 -18.72 -8.28
CA THR A 86 -35.62 -20.16 -8.53
C THR A 86 -34.55 -20.54 -9.55
N PHE A 87 -33.49 -21.20 -9.10
CA PHE A 87 -32.51 -21.85 -9.98
C PHE A 87 -33.14 -23.11 -10.58
N SER A 88 -33.30 -23.12 -11.91
CA SER A 88 -33.67 -24.32 -12.66
C SER A 88 -32.51 -25.32 -12.66
N PRO A 89 -32.73 -26.61 -12.39
CA PRO A 89 -31.67 -27.62 -12.46
C PRO A 89 -31.10 -27.71 -13.88
N PRO A 90 -29.78 -27.91 -14.03
CA PRO A 90 -29.15 -28.01 -15.33
C PRO A 90 -29.63 -29.26 -16.08
N THR A 91 -30.18 -29.05 -17.27
CA THR A 91 -30.53 -30.11 -18.22
C THR A 91 -29.26 -30.87 -18.62
N ARG A 92 -29.17 -32.13 -18.19
CA ARG A 92 -28.08 -33.07 -18.52
C ARG A 92 -28.08 -33.34 -20.03
N LEU A 93 -27.02 -32.92 -20.71
CA LEU A 93 -26.76 -33.28 -22.11
C LEU A 93 -26.41 -34.78 -22.22
N PRO A 94 -26.79 -35.45 -23.33
CA PRO A 94 -26.50 -36.86 -23.55
C PRO A 94 -25.02 -37.12 -23.81
N ASP A 95 -24.48 -38.12 -23.09
CA ASP A 95 -23.12 -38.64 -23.22
C ASP A 95 -22.83 -39.04 -24.67
N THR A 96 -21.92 -38.32 -25.32
CA THR A 96 -21.40 -38.69 -26.64
C THR A 96 -20.16 -39.56 -26.43
N ALA A 97 -20.31 -40.86 -26.70
CA ALA A 97 -19.24 -41.84 -26.64
C ALA A 97 -18.10 -41.45 -27.59
N THR A 98 -16.92 -41.18 -27.03
CA THR A 98 -15.71 -40.86 -27.79
C THR A 98 -14.94 -42.18 -28.05
N PRO A 99 -14.53 -42.49 -29.29
CA PRO A 99 -13.87 -43.75 -29.61
C PRO A 99 -12.47 -43.86 -29.01
N SER A 100 -12.17 -45.06 -28.50
CA SER A 100 -10.90 -45.50 -27.92
C SER A 100 -9.75 -45.47 -28.94
N PRO A 101 -8.61 -44.81 -28.65
CA PRO A 101 -7.42 -44.96 -29.48
C PRO A 101 -6.67 -46.27 -29.15
N THR A 102 -6.48 -47.07 -30.20
CA THR A 102 -5.63 -48.27 -30.26
C THR A 102 -4.19 -47.95 -29.83
N ARG A 103 -3.67 -48.69 -28.84
CA ARG A 103 -2.25 -48.65 -28.47
C ARG A 103 -1.42 -49.42 -29.50
N THR A 104 -0.59 -48.70 -30.25
CA THR A 104 0.48 -49.29 -31.06
C THR A 104 1.79 -49.14 -30.31
N SER A 105 2.38 -50.26 -29.88
CA SER A 105 3.73 -50.32 -29.32
C SER A 105 4.76 -50.21 -30.44
N THR A 106 5.76 -49.32 -30.35
CA THR A 106 7.05 -49.57 -31.01
C THR A 106 8.22 -48.73 -30.50
N ALA A 107 9.33 -49.45 -30.29
CA ALA A 107 10.75 -49.09 -30.36
C ALA A 107 11.36 -48.11 -29.33
N SER A 108 12.08 -48.72 -28.40
CA SER A 108 13.21 -48.15 -27.65
C SER A 108 14.33 -47.76 -28.61
N TYR A 109 14.73 -46.48 -28.60
CA TYR A 109 15.97 -46.01 -29.20
C TYR A 109 16.91 -45.54 -28.10
N THR A 110 18.05 -46.22 -27.99
CA THR A 110 19.19 -45.83 -27.18
C THR A 110 19.99 -44.78 -27.96
N PRO A 111 20.08 -43.51 -27.53
CA PRO A 111 20.94 -42.55 -28.21
C PRO A 111 22.40 -42.81 -27.81
N THR A 112 23.22 -43.24 -28.77
CA THR A 112 24.68 -43.21 -28.63
C THR A 112 25.15 -41.80 -28.97
N LEU A 113 25.60 -41.06 -27.95
CA LEU A 113 26.22 -39.74 -28.12
C LEU A 113 27.65 -39.92 -28.63
N THR A 114 27.89 -39.61 -29.91
CA THR A 114 29.23 -39.47 -30.47
C THR A 114 29.66 -38.01 -30.33
N LEU A 115 30.60 -37.74 -29.42
CA LEU A 115 31.21 -36.42 -29.27
C LEU A 115 32.32 -36.26 -30.30
N THR A 116 32.12 -35.36 -31.26
CA THR A 116 33.18 -34.91 -32.17
C THR A 116 33.90 -33.71 -31.52
N PRO A 117 35.19 -33.80 -31.16
CA PRO A 117 35.91 -32.65 -30.65
C PRO A 117 36.21 -31.68 -31.80
N SER A 118 35.65 -30.47 -31.75
CA SER A 118 36.13 -29.34 -32.53
C SER A 118 37.06 -28.53 -31.64
N LEU A 119 38.36 -28.62 -31.93
CA LEU A 119 39.39 -27.75 -31.36
C LEU A 119 39.30 -26.40 -32.06
N THR A 120 38.63 -25.44 -31.43
CA THR A 120 38.76 -24.03 -31.78
C THR A 120 39.38 -23.32 -30.60
N SER A 121 40.70 -23.13 -30.67
CA SER A 121 41.45 -22.28 -29.76
C SER A 121 41.14 -20.82 -30.08
N THR A 122 40.57 -20.11 -29.13
CA THR A 122 40.61 -18.64 -29.11
C THR A 122 40.98 -18.20 -27.69
N PRO A 123 42.18 -17.64 -27.48
CA PRO A 123 42.56 -17.15 -26.17
C PRO A 123 41.94 -15.76 -25.95
N SER A 124 41.18 -15.61 -24.88
CA SER A 124 41.07 -14.34 -24.17
C SER A 124 40.74 -14.62 -22.72
N LEU A 125 41.80 -14.85 -21.94
CA LEU A 125 41.73 -14.85 -20.49
C LEU A 125 41.64 -13.40 -20.02
N THR A 126 40.42 -12.88 -19.96
CA THR A 126 40.12 -11.75 -19.08
C THR A 126 39.41 -12.34 -17.86
N PRO A 127 40.03 -12.41 -16.67
CA PRO A 127 39.34 -12.86 -15.47
C PRO A 127 38.29 -11.80 -15.12
N SER A 128 37.04 -12.03 -15.52
CA SER A 128 35.90 -11.30 -14.98
C SER A 128 35.67 -11.83 -13.57
N PHE A 129 36.26 -11.17 -12.58
CA PHE A 129 35.89 -11.36 -11.18
C PHE A 129 34.45 -10.87 -11.03
N THR A 130 33.52 -11.81 -11.11
CA THR A 130 32.13 -11.55 -10.73
C THR A 130 32.08 -11.65 -9.21
N LEU A 131 32.38 -10.53 -8.53
CA LEU A 131 32.09 -10.40 -7.11
C LEU A 131 30.58 -10.42 -6.97
N THR A 132 30.01 -11.57 -6.63
CA THR A 132 28.63 -11.63 -6.14
C THR A 132 28.67 -11.05 -4.73
N PRO A 133 28.17 -9.83 -4.47
CA PRO A 133 28.16 -9.29 -3.12
C PRO A 133 27.24 -10.18 -2.28
N THR A 134 27.82 -10.99 -1.41
CA THR A 134 27.06 -11.76 -0.43
C THR A 134 26.88 -10.83 0.77
N PHE A 135 25.84 -9.99 0.73
CA PHE A 135 25.45 -9.15 1.86
C PHE A 135 25.01 -10.07 3.00
N THR A 136 25.95 -10.37 3.89
CA THR A 136 25.67 -11.12 5.12
C THR A 136 25.32 -10.09 6.19
N PHE A 137 24.06 -9.68 6.24
CA PHE A 137 23.55 -8.87 7.33
C PHE A 137 23.64 -9.69 8.62
N THR A 138 24.58 -9.35 9.49
CA THR A 138 24.59 -9.83 10.87
C THR A 138 23.82 -8.79 11.68
N PRO A 139 22.55 -9.01 12.06
CA PRO A 139 21.81 -8.02 12.83
C PRO A 139 22.44 -7.90 14.22
N SER A 140 23.06 -6.77 14.52
CA SER A 140 23.42 -6.40 15.88
C SER A 140 22.18 -5.85 16.56
N ILE A 141 21.40 -6.74 17.18
CA ILE A 141 20.27 -6.38 18.03
C ILE A 141 20.80 -5.94 19.39
N THR A 142 21.00 -4.63 19.56
CA THR A 142 21.01 -4.02 20.90
C THR A 142 19.60 -3.47 21.15
N PRO A 143 18.76 -4.14 21.96
CA PRO A 143 17.43 -3.67 22.25
C PRO A 143 17.53 -2.47 23.20
N THR A 144 17.44 -1.26 22.64
CA THR A 144 17.17 -0.05 23.44
C THR A 144 15.83 0.50 22.99
N SER A 145 14.77 0.17 23.72
CA SER A 145 13.52 0.95 23.72
C SER A 145 13.60 1.89 24.93
N PRO A 146 13.41 3.20 24.75
CA PRO A 146 12.08 3.75 24.52
C PRO A 146 12.05 4.76 23.38
N TYR A 147 11.04 4.69 22.50
CA TYR A 147 10.68 5.68 21.45
C TYR A 147 11.58 6.93 21.43
N THR A 148 12.74 6.77 20.81
CA THR A 148 13.72 7.83 20.63
C THR A 148 13.06 8.92 19.80
N ALA A 149 13.25 10.19 20.19
CA ALA A 149 12.69 11.35 19.52
C ALA A 149 12.71 11.17 18.00
N ILE A 150 11.54 11.33 17.36
CA ILE A 150 11.37 11.21 15.92
C ILE A 150 12.41 12.14 15.27
N PRO A 151 13.42 11.61 14.57
CA PRO A 151 14.59 12.39 14.18
C PRO A 151 14.26 13.55 13.23
N PHE A 152 13.07 13.52 12.65
CA PHE A 152 12.56 14.51 11.72
C PHE A 152 11.32 15.21 12.30
N ALA A 153 11.43 15.78 13.51
CA ALA A 153 10.35 16.57 14.10
C ALA A 153 9.88 17.74 13.22
N ASN A 154 10.78 18.26 12.36
CA ASN A 154 10.49 19.29 11.36
C ASN A 154 10.38 18.71 9.93
N GLY A 155 10.22 17.39 9.80
CA GLY A 155 10.10 16.71 8.53
C GLY A 155 8.80 17.05 7.81
N ARG A 156 8.74 16.70 6.53
CA ARG A 156 7.55 16.75 5.69
C ARG A 156 6.60 15.64 6.11
N ARG A 157 5.40 16.03 6.56
CA ARG A 157 4.35 15.09 6.95
C ARG A 157 3.85 14.32 5.73
N VAL A 158 3.82 13.00 5.80
CA VAL A 158 3.11 12.14 4.86
C VAL A 158 2.08 11.31 5.60
N GLU A 159 0.99 10.98 4.92
CA GLU A 159 -0.08 10.17 5.49
C GLU A 159 -0.04 8.78 4.86
N VAL A 160 -0.08 7.76 5.70
CA VAL A 160 -0.10 6.37 5.30
C VAL A 160 -1.48 5.79 5.55
N TYR A 161 -2.03 5.13 4.54
CA TYR A 161 -3.33 4.46 4.59
C TYR A 161 -3.16 3.01 4.21
N PHE A 162 -3.75 2.09 4.96
CA PHE A 162 -3.64 0.67 4.65
C PHE A 162 -4.84 -0.13 5.17
N ASP A 163 -5.13 -1.22 4.47
CA ASP A 163 -6.09 -2.24 4.88
C ASP A 163 -5.54 -3.64 4.52
N GLU A 164 -6.40 -4.66 4.54
CA GLU A 164 -6.02 -6.04 4.19
C GLU A 164 -5.66 -6.26 2.71
N ASN A 165 -5.80 -5.25 1.85
CA ASN A 165 -5.75 -5.38 0.40
C ASN A 165 -4.83 -4.38 -0.29
N SER A 166 -4.59 -3.22 0.31
CA SER A 166 -3.71 -2.20 -0.26
C SER A 166 -3.07 -1.29 0.79
N PHE A 167 -2.02 -0.60 0.34
CA PHE A 167 -1.19 0.32 1.11
C PHE A 167 -0.90 1.56 0.27
N TYR A 168 -1.02 2.75 0.87
CA TYR A 168 -0.83 4.03 0.20
C TYR A 168 0.03 4.95 1.06
N ILE A 169 0.89 5.74 0.41
CA ILE A 169 1.54 6.92 1.01
C ILE A 169 1.10 8.13 0.21
N TRP A 170 0.46 9.09 0.89
CA TRP A 170 0.05 10.38 0.33
C TRP A 170 0.98 11.49 0.81
N ASN A 171 1.40 12.34 -0.11
CA ASN A 171 2.16 13.55 0.21
C ASN A 171 1.24 14.78 0.16
N PRO A 172 0.76 15.29 1.31
CA PRO A 172 -0.08 16.50 1.36
C PRO A 172 0.69 17.79 1.09
N ASN A 173 2.03 17.75 1.10
CA ASN A 173 2.86 18.94 0.94
C ASN A 173 2.91 19.38 -0.53
N SER A 174 3.37 20.60 -0.79
CA SER A 174 3.64 21.07 -2.16
C SER A 174 5.00 20.62 -2.70
N THR A 175 5.89 20.11 -1.84
CA THR A 175 7.24 19.69 -2.21
C THR A 175 7.34 18.18 -2.42
N SER A 176 8.17 17.74 -3.36
CA SER A 176 8.43 16.34 -3.62
C SER A 176 9.32 15.68 -2.54
N ILE A 177 9.14 14.38 -2.33
CA ILE A 177 9.90 13.54 -1.40
C ILE A 177 10.57 12.41 -2.19
N ARG A 178 11.86 12.17 -1.99
CA ARG A 178 12.56 11.07 -2.67
C ARG A 178 12.05 9.71 -2.20
N LEU A 179 11.81 8.79 -3.14
CA LEU A 179 11.25 7.47 -2.80
C LEU A 179 12.34 6.44 -2.50
N ALA A 180 13.49 6.49 -3.17
CA ALA A 180 14.55 5.49 -3.02
C ALA A 180 15.05 5.29 -1.57
N PRO A 181 15.18 6.34 -0.72
CA PRO A 181 15.63 6.17 0.67
C PRO A 181 14.63 5.45 1.58
N LEU A 182 13.37 5.28 1.17
CA LEU A 182 12.34 4.65 2.01
C LEU A 182 12.55 3.15 2.09
N PHE A 183 12.45 2.61 3.29
CA PHE A 183 12.41 1.17 3.52
C PHE A 183 11.31 0.87 4.54
N LEU A 184 10.43 -0.08 4.22
CA LEU A 184 9.32 -0.48 5.09
C LEU A 184 9.51 -1.93 5.51
N GLN A 185 9.32 -2.23 6.79
CA GLN A 185 9.57 -3.56 7.35
C GLN A 185 8.48 -3.96 8.34
N GLY A 186 7.91 -5.16 8.15
CA GLY A 186 6.92 -5.72 9.06
C GLY A 186 7.56 -6.18 10.36
N LEU A 187 6.86 -5.97 11.48
CA LEU A 187 7.32 -6.25 12.83
C LEU A 187 6.35 -7.19 13.56
N ASP A 188 6.90 -8.09 14.38
CA ASP A 188 6.13 -8.98 15.25
C ASP A 188 5.78 -8.35 16.60
N ALA A 189 5.09 -9.11 17.45
CA ALA A 189 4.68 -8.68 18.79
C ALA A 189 5.84 -8.31 19.73
N ASN A 190 7.07 -8.74 19.41
CA ASN A 190 8.30 -8.43 20.14
C ASN A 190 9.13 -7.33 19.45
N ASN A 191 8.53 -6.59 18.51
CA ASN A 191 9.20 -5.62 17.64
C ASN A 191 10.38 -6.21 16.86
N GLN A 192 10.34 -7.50 16.53
CA GLN A 192 11.35 -8.13 15.70
C GLN A 192 10.91 -8.13 14.23
N PRO A 193 11.84 -7.91 13.28
CA PRO A 193 11.55 -8.01 11.86
C PRO A 193 10.97 -9.37 11.45
N THR A 194 9.86 -9.37 10.71
CA THR A 194 9.24 -10.61 10.21
C THR A 194 9.87 -11.13 8.92
N GLY A 195 10.83 -10.39 8.36
CA GLY A 195 11.44 -10.64 7.05
C GLY A 195 10.60 -10.16 5.86
N LYS A 196 9.39 -9.62 6.10
CA LYS A 196 8.60 -8.93 5.08
C LYS A 196 9.05 -7.49 4.97
N THR A 197 9.41 -7.07 3.76
CA THR A 197 10.06 -5.78 3.52
C THR A 197 9.66 -5.21 2.16
N PHE A 198 9.66 -3.89 2.05
CA PHE A 198 9.47 -3.18 0.80
C PHE A 198 10.48 -2.04 0.69
N SER A 199 11.23 -2.01 -0.40
CA SER A 199 12.15 -0.91 -0.72
C SER A 199 11.44 0.12 -1.59
N GLY A 200 11.52 1.39 -1.20
CA GLY A 200 11.04 2.52 -1.98
C GLY A 200 11.76 2.67 -3.33
N GLU A 201 12.91 2.02 -3.52
CA GLU A 201 13.56 1.90 -4.83
C GLU A 201 12.64 1.27 -5.89
N ILE A 202 11.73 0.37 -5.49
CA ILE A 202 10.78 -0.25 -6.41
C ILE A 202 9.85 0.80 -7.03
N TRP A 203 9.36 1.77 -6.26
CA TRP A 203 8.63 2.91 -6.82
C TRP A 203 9.57 3.85 -7.58
N ALA A 204 10.79 4.06 -7.06
CA ALA A 204 11.79 4.95 -7.64
C ALA A 204 12.25 4.54 -9.06
N GLN A 205 12.03 3.28 -9.45
CA GLN A 205 12.24 2.81 -10.84
C GLN A 205 11.33 3.50 -11.85
N PHE A 206 10.15 3.96 -11.42
CA PHE A 206 9.18 4.63 -12.28
C PHE A 206 9.17 6.14 -12.03
N TYR A 207 9.22 6.56 -10.76
CA TYR A 207 9.22 7.96 -10.34
C TYR A 207 10.17 8.13 -9.18
N HIS A 208 11.25 8.89 -9.35
CA HIS A 208 12.25 9.09 -8.30
C HIS A 208 11.70 9.79 -7.05
N GLU A 209 10.61 10.54 -7.20
CA GLU A 209 10.02 11.33 -6.14
C GLU A 209 8.50 11.14 -6.06
N LEU A 210 7.97 11.21 -4.85
CA LEU A 210 6.56 11.36 -4.53
C LEU A 210 6.23 12.86 -4.55
N GLU A 211 5.60 13.31 -5.61
CA GLU A 211 5.24 14.72 -5.80
C GLU A 211 4.18 15.16 -4.80
N GLY A 212 4.10 16.47 -4.58
CA GLY A 212 3.06 17.07 -3.76
C GLY A 212 1.66 16.81 -4.30
N GLY A 213 0.74 16.45 -3.41
CA GLY A 213 -0.66 16.12 -3.74
C GLY A 213 -0.88 14.73 -4.36
N LYS A 214 0.18 13.94 -4.59
CA LYS A 214 0.09 12.61 -5.22
C LYS A 214 0.29 11.47 -4.22
N CYS A 215 0.03 10.26 -4.68
CA CYS A 215 0.24 9.04 -3.92
C CYS A 215 1.19 8.05 -4.60
N VAL A 216 1.79 7.19 -3.78
CA VAL A 216 2.29 5.88 -4.22
C VAL A 216 1.48 4.78 -3.57
N ALA A 217 1.35 3.64 -4.25
CA ALA A 217 0.52 2.55 -3.77
C ALA A 217 1.15 1.17 -3.96
N ILE A 218 0.70 0.24 -3.11
CA ILE A 218 0.85 -1.20 -3.27
C ILE A 218 -0.55 -1.81 -3.24
N GLU A 219 -0.99 -2.41 -4.34
CA GLU A 219 -2.33 -2.99 -4.48
C GLU A 219 -2.22 -4.50 -4.72
N ILE A 220 -2.69 -5.32 -3.77
CA ILE A 220 -2.57 -6.78 -3.88
C ILE A 220 -3.37 -7.28 -5.09
N THR A 221 -2.73 -8.07 -5.95
CA THR A 221 -3.40 -8.70 -7.11
C THR A 221 -4.47 -9.67 -6.64
N GLN A 222 -5.57 -9.80 -7.40
CA GLN A 222 -6.70 -10.69 -7.09
C GLN A 222 -7.44 -10.31 -5.79
N SER A 223 -7.26 -9.09 -5.29
CA SER A 223 -8.16 -8.54 -4.28
C SER A 223 -9.52 -8.20 -4.89
N SER A 224 -10.59 -8.36 -4.12
CA SER A 224 -11.95 -7.97 -4.52
C SER A 224 -12.17 -6.45 -4.45
N SER A 225 -11.41 -5.75 -3.61
CA SER A 225 -11.48 -4.29 -3.46
C SER A 225 -10.15 -3.74 -2.92
N TRP A 226 -9.87 -2.48 -3.23
CA TRP A 226 -8.74 -1.73 -2.70
C TRP A 226 -9.26 -0.46 -2.03
N LEU A 227 -8.63 -0.04 -0.94
CA LEU A 227 -9.05 1.13 -0.15
C LEU A 227 -9.19 2.40 -0.98
N ARG A 228 -8.23 2.69 -1.87
CA ARG A 228 -8.14 3.89 -2.72
C ARG A 228 -8.69 5.16 -2.04
N PRO A 229 -7.99 5.68 -1.01
CA PRO A 229 -8.43 6.85 -0.26
C PRO A 229 -8.80 8.01 -1.17
N SER A 230 -9.83 8.78 -0.83
CA SER A 230 -10.31 9.89 -1.66
C SER A 230 -9.29 11.01 -1.91
N VAL A 231 -8.25 11.06 -1.07
CA VAL A 231 -7.08 11.94 -1.23
C VAL A 231 -6.11 11.46 -2.30
N CYS A 232 -6.08 10.16 -2.59
CA CYS A 232 -5.26 9.54 -3.62
C CYS A 232 -6.00 9.48 -4.97
N ARG A 233 -6.17 10.66 -5.58
CA ARG A 233 -6.76 10.79 -6.92
C ARG A 233 -5.73 10.64 -8.04
N ASP A 234 -4.49 11.05 -7.75
CA ASP A 234 -3.36 11.01 -8.67
C ASP A 234 -2.22 10.20 -8.07
N TYR A 235 -1.60 9.36 -8.91
CA TYR A 235 -0.56 8.43 -8.49
C TYR A 235 0.74 8.71 -9.22
N ASN A 236 1.85 8.76 -8.49
CA ASN A 236 3.16 8.60 -9.07
C ASN A 236 3.36 7.14 -9.48
N ALA A 237 3.24 6.20 -8.55
CA ALA A 237 3.47 4.78 -8.84
C ALA A 237 2.49 3.85 -8.13
N ILE A 238 2.16 2.73 -8.78
CA ILE A 238 1.38 1.64 -8.20
C ILE A 238 2.14 0.34 -8.47
N VAL A 239 2.36 -0.46 -7.44
CA VAL A 239 2.96 -1.80 -7.54
C VAL A 239 1.91 -2.85 -7.15
N THR A 240 1.84 -3.94 -7.90
CA THR A 240 0.80 -4.97 -7.71
C THR A 240 1.39 -6.35 -7.40
N PRO A 241 1.88 -6.56 -6.17
CA PRO A 241 2.42 -7.86 -5.78
C PRO A 241 1.29 -8.88 -5.51
N GLN A 242 1.65 -10.17 -5.55
CA GLN A 242 0.81 -11.22 -5.01
C GLN A 242 0.73 -11.12 -3.47
N ARG A 243 -0.39 -11.55 -2.88
CA ARG A 243 -0.64 -11.50 -1.41
C ARG A 243 0.46 -12.16 -0.58
N THR A 244 1.08 -13.21 -1.11
CA THR A 244 2.13 -13.99 -0.45
C THR A 244 3.53 -13.40 -0.63
N SER A 245 3.67 -12.31 -1.38
CA SER A 245 4.96 -11.66 -1.60
C SER A 245 5.54 -11.08 -0.32
N ARG A 246 6.87 -11.10 -0.19
CA ARG A 246 7.58 -10.44 0.91
C ARG A 246 7.40 -8.92 0.91
N SER A 247 7.05 -8.34 -0.24
CA SER A 247 6.70 -6.93 -0.42
C SER A 247 5.41 -6.50 0.30
N VAL A 248 4.61 -7.46 0.78
CA VAL A 248 3.35 -7.23 1.48
C VAL A 248 3.58 -7.27 2.98
N PHE A 249 4.20 -6.21 3.51
CA PHE A 249 4.70 -6.13 4.89
C PHE A 249 3.66 -5.69 5.93
N TRP A 250 2.50 -5.17 5.52
CA TRP A 250 1.51 -4.56 6.41
C TRP A 250 0.31 -5.47 6.73
N LEU A 251 0.29 -6.72 6.28
CA LEU A 251 -0.82 -7.63 6.56
C LEU A 251 -0.66 -8.29 7.93
N SER A 252 -1.74 -8.25 8.72
CA SER A 252 -1.87 -9.03 9.94
C SER A 252 -2.06 -10.52 9.61
N ASP A 253 -0.97 -11.27 9.55
CA ASP A 253 -0.93 -12.71 9.28
C ASP A 253 -0.73 -13.56 10.54
N GLY A 254 -1.03 -12.99 11.70
CA GLY A 254 -0.79 -13.58 13.02
C GLY A 254 0.67 -13.50 13.49
N ARG A 255 1.61 -13.11 12.61
CA ARG A 255 3.00 -12.82 12.98
C ARG A 255 3.27 -11.33 12.97
N THR A 256 2.74 -10.60 12.00
CA THR A 256 2.97 -9.16 11.85
C THR A 256 1.90 -8.37 12.59
N VAL A 257 2.30 -7.44 13.47
CA VAL A 257 1.38 -6.59 14.26
C VAL A 257 1.59 -5.09 14.02
N ALA A 258 2.74 -4.73 13.47
CA ALA A 258 3.13 -3.36 13.15
C ALA A 258 4.08 -3.37 11.95
N PHE A 259 4.44 -2.20 11.46
CA PHE A 259 5.58 -2.02 10.57
C PHE A 259 6.36 -0.77 10.96
N GLU A 260 7.65 -0.79 10.71
CA GLU A 260 8.49 0.40 10.80
C GLU A 260 8.80 0.95 9.41
N VAL A 261 9.07 2.25 9.40
CA VAL A 261 9.51 2.99 8.22
C VAL A 261 10.88 3.58 8.55
N LEU A 262 11.83 3.30 7.67
CA LEU A 262 13.18 3.81 7.73
C LEU A 262 13.43 4.73 6.53
N TRP A 263 14.24 5.76 6.76
CA TRP A 263 14.76 6.65 5.73
C TRP A 263 16.28 6.60 5.76
N SER A 264 16.92 6.11 4.70
CA SER A 264 18.38 5.91 4.68
C SER A 264 18.86 5.14 5.92
N GLU A 265 18.20 4.02 6.23
CA GLU A 265 18.48 3.14 7.37
C GLU A 265 18.21 3.76 8.76
N GLN A 266 17.68 4.97 8.83
CA GLN A 266 17.29 5.62 10.07
C GLN A 266 15.78 5.47 10.31
N LEU A 267 15.39 4.95 11.47
CA LEU A 267 13.98 4.84 11.87
C LEU A 267 13.30 6.21 11.88
N VAL A 268 12.25 6.39 11.07
CA VAL A 268 11.46 7.63 11.00
C VAL A 268 10.08 7.51 11.61
N GLY A 269 9.57 6.29 11.75
CA GLY A 269 8.30 6.05 12.41
C GLY A 269 7.93 4.57 12.43
N GLN A 270 6.93 4.26 13.25
CA GLN A 270 6.37 2.92 13.37
C GLN A 270 4.85 3.05 13.38
N CYS A 271 4.18 2.18 12.63
CA CYS A 271 2.74 2.20 12.44
C CYS A 271 2.13 0.89 12.94
N SER A 272 1.16 1.00 13.85
CA SER A 272 0.40 -0.16 14.32
C SER A 272 -0.62 -0.59 13.27
N LEU A 273 -0.74 -1.89 13.01
CA LEU A 273 -1.74 -2.41 12.07
C LEU A 273 -3.19 -2.26 12.57
N SER A 274 -3.39 -1.90 13.85
CA SER A 274 -4.71 -1.68 14.43
C SER A 274 -5.35 -0.34 14.05
N MET A 275 -4.59 0.63 13.54
CA MET A 275 -5.06 2.01 13.33
C MET A 275 -5.54 2.30 11.90
N ALA A 276 -5.29 1.43 10.92
CA ALA A 276 -5.53 1.60 9.46
C ALA A 276 -4.89 2.84 8.79
N THR A 277 -4.47 3.83 9.58
CA THR A 277 -3.80 5.05 9.14
C THR A 277 -2.65 5.39 10.08
N CYS A 278 -1.62 6.06 9.55
CA CYS A 278 -0.45 6.47 10.30
C CYS A 278 0.19 7.72 9.68
N ASP A 279 0.62 8.66 10.52
CA ASP A 279 1.36 9.84 10.07
C ASP A 279 2.86 9.62 10.23
N LEU A 280 3.63 10.01 9.22
CA LEU A 280 5.09 9.95 9.23
C LEU A 280 5.68 11.31 8.88
N PHE A 281 6.88 11.59 9.37
CA PHE A 281 7.62 12.81 9.05
C PHE A 281 8.91 12.42 8.37
N LEU A 282 9.02 12.74 7.08
CA LEU A 282 10.16 12.41 6.24
C LEU A 282 11.06 13.64 6.05
N PRO A 283 12.37 13.48 5.84
CA PRO A 283 13.28 14.60 5.56
C PRO A 283 12.86 15.38 4.31
#